data_AF-A0A7X8C4X1-F1
#
_entry.id   AF-A0A7X8C4X1-F1
#
_cell.length_a   1.000
_cell.length_b   1.000
_cell.length_c   1.000
_cell.angle_alpha   90.00
_cell.angle_beta   90.00
_cell.angle_gamma   90.00
#
_symmetry.space_group_name_H-M   'P 1'
#
loop_
_entity.id
_entity.type
_entity.pdbx_description
1 polymer ?
#
loop_
_entity_poly.entity_id
_entity_poly.type
_entity_poly.pdbx_seq_one_letter_code
_entity_poly.pdbx_strand_id
1 'polypeptide(L)' 'MQETFEGIVLFRRQYREEDTIVKLLTKEFGKRMFFIRRGQQSNHAMRAQLIPFS' A
#
# COMPACT_ATOMS: atom_id res chain seq x y z
N MET A 1 -15.45 1.97 -13.72
CA MET A 1 -14.36 2.87 -14.15
C MET A 1 -13.19 2.64 -13.21
N GLN A 2 -11.98 2.42 -13.74
CA GLN A 2 -10.78 2.37 -12.90
C GLN A 2 -10.32 3.81 -12.68
N GLU A 3 -10.46 4.31 -11.46
CA GLU A 3 -9.93 5.61 -11.07
C GLU A 3 -8.50 5.43 -10.56
N THR A 4 -7.57 6.14 -11.17
CA THR A 4 -6.21 6.29 -10.65
C THR A 4 -6.19 7.42 -9.64
N PHE A 5 -5.48 7.22 -8.53
CA PHE A 5 -5.30 8.24 -7.51
C PHE A 5 -3.84 8.31 -7.09
N GLU A 6 -3.45 9.46 -6.58
CA GLU A 6 -2.11 9.70 -6.04
C GLU A 6 -2.15 9.67 -4.51
N GLY A 7 -1.09 9.15 -3.92
CA GLY A 7 -0.96 9.15 -2.47
C GLY A 7 0.42 8.73 -2.01
N ILE A 8 0.73 9.10 -0.76
CA ILE A 8 1.96 8.73 -0.08
C ILE A 8 1.69 7.62 0.93
N VAL A 9 2.55 6.60 0.97
CA VAL A 9 2.48 5.56 1.98
C VAL A 9 2.98 6.14 3.31
N LEU A 10 2.09 6.19 4.30
CA LEU A 10 2.40 6.66 5.65
C LEU A 10 2.88 5.53 6.56
N PHE A 11 2.37 4.32 6.33
CA PHE A 11 2.62 3.18 7.21
C PHE A 11 2.46 1.87 6.45
N ARG A 12 3.31 0.90 6.77
CA ARG A 12 3.25 -0.47 6.25
C ARG A 12 3.34 -1.45 7.41
N ARG A 13 2.48 -2.47 7.41
CA ARG A 13 2.48 -3.55 8.40
C ARG A 13 2.24 -4.91 7.75
N GLN A 14 3.01 -5.90 8.19
CA GLN A 14 2.76 -7.32 7.92
C GLN A 14 1.37 -7.72 8.43
N TYR A 15 0.58 -8.37 7.57
CA TYR A 15 -0.76 -8.82 7.92
C TYR A 15 -0.96 -10.25 7.41
N ARG A 16 -1.29 -11.17 8.31
CA ARG A 16 -1.30 -12.62 8.01
C ARG A 16 0.06 -13.07 7.42
N GLU A 17 0.10 -14.24 6.80
CA GLU A 17 1.36 -14.82 6.31
C GLU A 17 1.97 -14.01 5.16
N GLU A 18 1.28 -13.89 4.04
CA GLU A 18 1.85 -13.27 2.83
C GLU A 18 1.36 -11.83 2.59
N ASP A 19 0.31 -11.39 3.29
CA ASP A 19 -0.37 -10.14 2.99
C ASP A 19 0.22 -8.93 3.71
N THR A 20 -0.19 -7.74 3.30
CA THR A 20 0.27 -6.48 3.89
C THR A 20 -0.88 -5.50 3.99
N ILE A 21 -0.89 -4.74 5.06
CA ILE A 21 -1.77 -3.59 5.19
C ILE A 21 -0.93 -2.32 5.11
N VAL A 22 -1.34 -1.40 4.24
CA VAL A 22 -0.71 -0.08 4.11
C VAL A 22 -1.70 1.04 4.40
N LYS A 23 -1.20 2.10 5.04
CA LYS A 23 -1.94 3.36 5.21
C LYS A 23 -1.41 4.33 4.18
N LEU A 24 -2.29 4.84 3.33
CA LEU A 24 -1.96 5.92 2.40
C LEU A 24 -2.68 7.20 2.81
N LEU A 25 -2.00 8.32 2.62
CA LEU A 25 -2.65 9.61 2.52
C LEU A 25 -2.83 9.90 1.03
N THR A 26 -4.06 9.82 0.56
CA THR A 26 -4.40 10.11 -0.84
C THR A 26 -4.82 11.57 -0.99
N LYS A 27 -4.61 12.12 -2.19
CA LYS A 27 -4.94 13.50 -2.51
C LYS A 27 -6.45 13.75 -2.53
N GLU A 28 -7.21 12.82 -3.10
CA GLU A 28 -8.66 12.95 -3.31
C GLU A 28 -9.50 12.40 -2.15
N PHE A 29 -9.00 11.40 -1.42
CA PHE A 29 -9.80 10.62 -0.45
C PHE A 29 -9.27 10.66 0.99
N GLY A 30 -8.20 11.41 1.23
CA GLY A 30 -7.56 11.55 2.54
C GLY A 30 -6.89 10.25 3.03
N LYS A 31 -6.87 10.05 4.35
CA LYS A 31 -6.22 8.87 4.94
C LYS A 31 -7.06 7.60 4.74
N ARG A 32 -6.50 6.59 4.07
CA ARG A 32 -7.17 5.31 3.81
C ARG A 32 -6.22 4.14 4.06
N MET A 33 -6.80 3.00 4.46
CA MET A 33 -6.07 1.74 4.63
C MET A 33 -6.37 0.84 3.45
N PHE A 34 -5.32 0.25 2.87
CA PHE A 34 -5.42 -0.67 1.75
C PHE A 34 -4.84 -2.03 2.14
N PHE A 35 -5.54 -3.07 1.74
CA PHE A 35 -5.08 -4.45 1.84
C PHE A 35 -4.35 -4.84 0.56
N ILE A 36 -3.11 -5.28 0.70
CA ILE A 36 -2.28 -5.75 -0.40
C ILE A 36 -2.10 -7.26 -0.23
N ARG A 37 -2.77 -8.00 -1.10
CA ARG A 37 -2.63 -9.45 -1.18
C ARG A 37 -1.18 -9.78 -1.57
N ARG A 38 -0.54 -10.69 -0.83
CA ARG A 38 0.85 -11.13 -1.08
C ARG A 38 1.90 -10.02 -1.02
N GLY A 39 1.59 -8.91 -0.33
CA GLY A 39 2.45 -7.73 -0.08
C GLY A 39 3.86 -8.00 0.49
N GLN A 40 4.12 -9.19 1.02
CA GLN A 40 5.40 -9.59 1.60
C GLN A 40 6.35 -10.28 0.60
N GLN A 41 5.85 -10.77 -0.54
CA GLN A 41 6.69 -11.49 -1.50
C GLN A 41 7.80 -10.60 -2.07
N SER A 42 9.00 -11.17 -2.23
CA SER A 42 10.19 -10.45 -2.71
C SER A 42 10.06 -9.97 -4.16
N ASN A 43 9.37 -10.74 -4.99
CA ASN A 43 9.11 -10.46 -6.40
C ASN A 43 7.78 -9.72 -6.65
N HIS A 44 7.13 -9.20 -5.60
CA HIS A 44 5.87 -8.49 -5.80
C HIS A 44 6.10 -7.17 -6.55
N ALA A 45 5.36 -6.98 -7.64
CA ALA A 45 5.40 -5.79 -8.50
C ALA A 45 5.35 -4.44 -7.76
N MET A 46 4.66 -4.37 -6.61
CA MET A 46 4.48 -3.13 -5.85
C MET A 46 5.45 -2.95 -4.68
N ARG A 47 6.37 -3.89 -4.45
CA ARG A 47 7.18 -3.94 -3.21
C ARG A 47 7.93 -2.63 -2.93
N ALA A 48 8.50 -2.01 -3.95
CA ALA A 48 9.22 -0.74 -3.81
C ALA A 48 8.29 0.42 -3.44
N GLN A 49 7.08 0.46 -4.01
CA GLN A 49 6.11 1.54 -3.78
C GLN A 49 5.39 1.43 -2.43
N LEU A 50 5.48 0.30 -1.73
CA LEU A 50 4.90 0.12 -0.39
C LEU A 50 5.82 0.62 0.73
N ILE A 51 7.02 1.13 0.40
CA ILE A 51 7.94 1.69 1.39
C ILE A 51 7.38 3.02 1.89
N PRO A 52 7.26 3.24 3.22
CA PRO A 52 6.79 4.51 3.73
C PRO A 52 7.71 5.66 3.31
N PHE A 53 7.10 6.75 2.82
CA PHE A 53 7.79 7.98 2.43
C PHE A 53 8.83 7.86 1.30
N SER A 54 8.70 6.85 0.43
CA SER A 54 9.50 6.69 -0.80
C SER A 54 8.86 7.29 -2.03
#